data_AF-A0A2R6QBG8-F1
#
_entry.id   AF-A0A2R6QBG8-F1
#
_cell.length_a   1.000
_cell.length_b   1.000
_cell.length_c   1.000
_cell.angle_alpha   90.00
_cell.angle_beta   90.00
_cell.angle_gamma   90.00
#
_symmetry.space_group_name_H-M   'P 1'
#
loop_
_entity.id
_entity.type
_entity.pdbx_description
1 polymer ?
#
loop_
_entity_poly.entity_id
_entity_poly.type
_entity_poly.pdbx_seq_one_letter_code
_entity_poly.pdbx_strand_id
1 'polypeptide(L)'
;MNAATTNLAVSLVAMQLARKIPFEDPQVLTWVRIAYVVVQAVVLGTYYYVSMKTKEPGKLVTTTNRDYDLTEVSKLVRGAYIGLAMMAFLHGYMKYTQPLFIQALMGIKNLYDAKPVAIYVLGKPAEGDLKRPFKSGGGFMGAAGGEPQTDKAAIDEAEKRIGKKEE
;
A
#
# COMPACT_ATOMS: atom_id res chain seq x y z
N MET A 1 -1.52 -27.22 12.16
CA MET A 1 -1.73 -25.94 12.89
C MET A 1 -2.14 -24.88 11.89
N ASN A 2 -3.12 -24.02 12.20
CA ASN A 2 -3.51 -22.93 11.29
C ASN A 2 -2.60 -21.70 11.48
N ALA A 3 -2.64 -20.74 10.55
CA ALA A 3 -1.80 -19.54 10.58
C ALA A 3 -1.98 -18.72 11.87
N ALA A 4 -3.20 -18.65 12.41
CA ALA A 4 -3.49 -17.95 13.66
C ALA A 4 -2.78 -18.61 14.87
N THR A 5 -2.84 -19.94 14.98
CA THR A 5 -2.18 -20.70 16.06
C THR A 5 -0.65 -20.58 15.96
N THR A 6 -0.09 -20.65 14.75
CA THR A 6 1.36 -20.48 14.54
C THR A 6 1.82 -19.07 14.92
N ASN A 7 1.12 -18.03 14.47
CA ASN A 7 1.45 -16.64 14.79
C ASN A 7 1.37 -16.36 16.30
N LEU A 8 0.39 -16.94 16.98
CA LEU A 8 0.27 -16.85 18.44
C LEU A 8 1.41 -17.58 19.16
N ALA A 9 1.76 -18.79 18.74
CA ALA A 9 2.87 -19.53 19.35
C ALA A 9 4.20 -18.78 19.19
N VAL A 10 4.46 -18.24 18.00
CA VAL A 10 5.67 -17.44 17.72
C VAL A 10 5.70 -16.18 18.56
N SER A 11 4.59 -15.44 18.67
CA SER A 11 4.55 -14.21 19.46
C SER A 11 4.74 -14.46 20.95
N LEU A 12 4.17 -15.55 21.49
CA LEU A 12 4.37 -15.96 22.87
C LEU A 12 5.83 -16.30 23.14
N VAL A 13 6.48 -17.10 22.28
CA VAL A 13 7.91 -17.43 22.43
C VAL A 13 8.78 -16.17 22.34
N ALA A 14 8.51 -15.29 21.37
CA ALA A 14 9.22 -14.03 21.23
C ALA A 14 9.09 -13.14 22.48
N MET A 15 7.89 -13.08 23.07
CA MET A 15 7.64 -12.33 24.30
C MET A 15 8.37 -12.93 25.51
N GLN A 16 8.46 -14.27 25.61
CA GLN A 16 9.26 -14.92 26.64
C GLN A 16 10.75 -14.58 26.52
N LEU A 17 11.28 -14.54 25.30
CA LEU A 17 12.66 -14.16 25.03
C LEU A 17 12.90 -12.68 25.33
N ALA A 18 11.99 -11.80 24.90
CA ALA A 18 12.09 -10.36 25.14
C ALA A 18 12.20 -10.03 26.64
N ARG A 19 11.43 -10.70 27.51
CA ARG A 19 11.51 -10.47 28.96
C ARG A 19 12.87 -10.81 29.58
N LYS A 20 13.71 -11.60 28.91
CA LYS A 20 15.06 -11.94 29.39
C LYS A 20 16.13 -10.96 28.91
N ILE A 21 15.79 -9.99 28.06
CA ILE A 21 16.75 -9.03 27.51
C ILE A 21 16.76 -7.77 28.41
N PRO A 22 17.93 -7.30 28.88
CA PRO A 22 18.03 -6.11 29.71
C PRO A 22 17.96 -4.84 28.84
N PHE A 23 16.75 -4.42 28.45
CA PHE A 23 16.54 -3.26 27.58
C PHE A 23 16.92 -1.91 28.18
N GLU A 24 17.07 -1.83 29.51
CA GLU A 24 17.50 -0.62 30.21
C GLU A 24 19.01 -0.34 30.04
N ASP A 25 19.80 -1.35 29.63
CA ASP A 25 21.21 -1.14 29.28
C ASP A 25 21.31 -0.41 27.92
N PRO A 26 21.89 0.82 27.89
CA PRO A 26 22.01 1.60 26.66
C PRO A 26 22.75 0.88 25.52
N GLN A 27 23.72 0.02 25.85
CA GLN A 27 24.49 -0.72 24.85
C GLN A 27 23.63 -1.82 24.22
N VAL A 28 22.87 -2.57 25.03
CA VAL A 28 21.94 -3.60 24.54
C VAL A 28 20.85 -2.98 23.66
N LEU A 29 20.27 -1.87 24.09
CA LEU A 29 19.26 -1.15 23.30
C LEU A 29 19.80 -0.68 21.94
N THR A 30 21.05 -0.23 21.90
CA THR A 30 21.73 0.16 20.66
C THR A 30 21.88 -1.04 19.71
N TRP A 31 22.33 -2.20 20.21
CA TRP A 31 22.44 -3.41 19.39
C TRP A 31 21.10 -3.89 18.86
N VAL A 32 20.03 -3.83 19.66
CA VAL A 32 18.68 -4.17 19.21
C VAL A 32 18.22 -3.25 18.08
N ARG A 33 18.49 -1.93 18.17
CA ARG A 33 18.18 -0.97 17.10
C ARG A 33 18.97 -1.27 15.83
N ILE A 34 20.28 -1.56 15.94
CA ILE A 34 21.12 -1.94 14.81
C ILE A 34 20.57 -3.22 14.16
N ALA A 35 20.28 -4.25 14.95
CA ALA A 35 19.70 -5.50 14.45
C ALA A 35 18.39 -5.25 13.72
N TYR A 36 17.50 -4.39 14.25
CA TYR A 36 16.26 -4.03 13.58
C TYR A 36 16.51 -3.35 12.23
N VAL A 37 17.43 -2.38 12.16
CA VAL A 37 17.80 -1.71 10.89
C VAL A 37 18.36 -2.71 9.88
N VAL A 38 19.23 -3.63 10.31
CA VAL A 38 19.78 -4.69 9.45
C VAL A 38 18.67 -5.60 8.92
N VAL A 39 17.72 -6.02 9.77
CA VAL A 39 16.56 -6.82 9.34
C VAL A 39 15.72 -6.06 8.31
N GLN A 40 15.44 -4.78 8.54
CA GLN A 40 14.68 -3.98 7.57
C GLN A 40 15.43 -3.83 6.24
N ALA A 41 16.75 -3.65 6.27
CA ALA A 41 17.57 -3.61 5.05
C ALA A 41 17.51 -4.94 4.29
N VAL A 42 17.57 -6.08 4.99
CA VAL A 42 17.44 -7.42 4.37
C VAL A 42 16.06 -7.63 3.77
N VAL A 43 15.00 -7.24 4.49
CA VAL A 43 13.61 -7.34 4.00
C VAL A 43 13.44 -6.51 2.73
N LEU A 44 13.82 -5.23 2.77
CA LEU A 44 13.73 -4.34 1.60
C LEU A 44 14.60 -4.85 0.45
N GLY A 45 15.85 -5.24 0.73
CA GLY A 45 16.75 -5.81 -0.27
C GLY A 45 16.17 -7.06 -0.95
N THR A 46 15.51 -7.92 -0.18
CA THR A 46 14.82 -9.11 -0.70
C THR A 46 13.65 -8.72 -1.61
N TYR A 47 12.81 -7.77 -1.19
CA TYR A 47 11.69 -7.31 -2.00
C TYR A 47 12.15 -6.63 -3.30
N TYR A 48 13.20 -5.80 -3.24
CA TYR A 48 13.81 -5.23 -4.44
C TYR A 48 14.40 -6.30 -5.35
N TYR A 49 15.11 -7.28 -4.80
CA TYR A 49 15.66 -8.39 -5.57
C TYR A 49 14.57 -9.20 -6.29
N VAL A 50 13.49 -9.55 -5.58
CA VAL A 50 12.34 -10.25 -6.16
C VAL A 50 11.68 -9.40 -7.23
N SER A 51 11.46 -8.10 -6.99
CA SER A 51 10.91 -7.17 -7.98
C SER A 51 11.76 -7.14 -9.26
N MET A 52 13.09 -7.07 -9.14
CA MET A 52 14.01 -7.09 -10.29
C MET A 52 14.06 -8.45 -11.01
N LYS A 53 13.85 -9.56 -10.29
CA LYS A 53 13.82 -10.92 -10.85
C LYS A 53 12.51 -11.26 -11.55
N THR A 54 11.41 -10.65 -11.11
CA THR A 54 10.09 -10.84 -11.70
C THR A 54 10.04 -10.13 -13.05
N LYS A 55 10.46 -10.85 -14.10
CA LYS A 55 10.48 -10.38 -15.50
C LYS A 55 9.37 -10.99 -16.34
N GLU A 56 8.34 -11.54 -15.71
CA GLU A 56 7.20 -12.06 -16.46
C GLU A 56 6.60 -10.92 -17.29
N PRO A 57 6.54 -11.04 -18.63
CA PRO A 57 5.90 -10.02 -19.44
C PRO A 57 4.47 -9.87 -18.96
N GLY A 58 4.02 -8.64 -18.72
CA GLY A 58 2.71 -8.34 -18.13
C GLY A 58 1.61 -9.14 -18.81
N LYS A 59 1.16 -10.22 -18.17
CA LYS A 59 0.00 -10.99 -18.63
C LYS A 59 -1.23 -10.27 -18.11
N LEU A 60 -2.18 -10.04 -19.00
CA LEU A 60 -3.48 -9.52 -18.61
C LEU A 60 -4.17 -10.59 -17.76
N VAL A 61 -4.30 -10.30 -16.48
CA VAL A 61 -5.08 -11.12 -15.55
C VAL A 61 -6.53 -10.65 -15.65
N THR A 62 -7.39 -11.51 -16.20
CA THR A 62 -8.83 -11.26 -16.22
C THR A 62 -9.38 -11.40 -14.81
N THR A 63 -9.96 -10.32 -14.29
CA THR A 63 -10.61 -10.28 -12.97
C THR A 63 -12.06 -9.85 -13.12
N THR A 64 -12.92 -10.20 -12.16
CA THR A 64 -14.29 -9.64 -12.13
C THR A 64 -14.26 -8.17 -11.73
N ASN A 65 -15.26 -7.38 -12.14
CA ASN A 65 -15.38 -5.98 -11.72
C ASN A 65 -15.43 -5.86 -10.19
N ARG A 66 -16.14 -6.78 -9.53
CA ARG A 66 -16.25 -6.82 -8.07
C ARG A 66 -14.88 -7.01 -7.42
N ASP A 67 -14.12 -8.01 -7.86
CA ASP A 67 -12.81 -8.30 -7.26
C ASP A 67 -11.84 -7.15 -7.51
N TYR A 68 -11.86 -6.57 -8.72
CA TYR A 68 -11.09 -5.37 -9.04
C TYR A 68 -11.44 -4.21 -8.11
N ASP A 69 -12.72 -3.87 -7.97
CA ASP A 69 -13.15 -2.76 -7.13
C ASP A 69 -12.84 -3.00 -5.65
N LEU A 70 -12.92 -4.25 -5.17
CA LEU A 70 -12.48 -4.60 -3.81
C LEU A 70 -10.97 -4.41 -3.63
N THR A 71 -10.15 -4.68 -4.65
CA THR A 71 -8.72 -4.36 -4.57
C THR A 71 -8.47 -2.85 -4.50
N GLU A 72 -9.22 -2.04 -5.26
CA GLU A 72 -9.11 -0.59 -5.23
C GLU A 72 -9.57 0.00 -3.89
N VAL A 73 -10.70 -0.47 -3.35
CA VAL A 73 -11.17 -0.10 -2.01
C VAL A 73 -10.14 -0.49 -0.95
N SER A 74 -9.52 -1.67 -1.07
CA SER A 74 -8.47 -2.10 -0.13
C SER A 74 -7.27 -1.17 -0.12
N LYS A 75 -6.86 -0.64 -1.29
CA LYS A 75 -5.80 0.36 -1.39
C LYS A 75 -6.19 1.66 -0.67
N LEU A 76 -7.40 2.15 -0.89
CA LEU A 76 -7.92 3.36 -0.24
C LEU A 76 -8.00 3.20 1.29
N VAL A 77 -8.52 2.07 1.76
CA VAL A 77 -8.63 1.74 3.19
C VAL A 77 -7.26 1.67 3.85
N ARG A 78 -6.28 1.00 3.19
CA ARG A 78 -4.89 0.96 3.70
C ARG A 78 -4.30 2.37 3.80
N GLY A 79 -4.51 3.21 2.78
CA GLY A 79 -4.07 4.61 2.79
C GLY A 79 -4.69 5.40 3.94
N ALA A 80 -6.00 5.24 4.18
CA ALA A 80 -6.70 5.89 5.28
C ALA A 80 -6.15 5.49 6.65
N TYR A 81 -5.86 4.20 6.88
CA TYR A 81 -5.25 3.74 8.14
C TYR A 81 -3.85 4.31 8.37
N ILE A 82 -3.01 4.34 7.33
CA ILE A 82 -1.67 4.93 7.43
C ILE A 82 -1.78 6.44 7.75
N GLY A 83 -2.67 7.15 7.05
CA GLY A 83 -2.93 8.57 7.31
C GLY A 83 -3.40 8.81 8.74
N LEU A 84 -4.32 7.99 9.25
CA LEU A 84 -4.81 8.09 10.62
C LEU A 84 -3.69 7.86 11.65
N ALA A 85 -2.87 6.82 11.47
CA ALA A 85 -1.75 6.52 12.36
C ALA A 85 -0.71 7.66 12.37
N MET A 86 -0.39 8.21 11.20
CA MET A 86 0.53 9.34 11.08
C MET A 86 -0.04 10.61 11.71
N MET A 87 -1.33 10.91 11.50
CA MET A 87 -2.00 12.05 12.13
C MET A 87 -2.10 11.90 13.65
N ALA A 88 -2.37 10.69 14.14
CA ALA A 88 -2.37 10.41 15.57
C ALA A 88 -1.00 10.68 16.20
N PHE A 89 0.09 10.30 15.52
CA PHE A 89 1.45 10.63 15.96
C PHE A 89 1.75 12.14 15.90
N LEU A 90 1.50 12.80 14.76
CA LEU A 90 1.83 14.21 14.57
C LEU A 90 1.02 15.14 15.49
N HIS A 91 -0.27 14.89 15.66
CA HIS A 91 -1.12 15.70 16.51
C HIS A 91 -1.01 15.30 17.98
N GLY A 92 -0.95 14.00 18.28
CA GLY A 92 -0.89 13.49 19.65
C GLY A 92 0.46 13.73 20.32
N TYR A 93 1.56 13.36 19.66
CA TYR A 93 2.92 13.49 20.18
C TYR A 93 3.57 14.82 19.81
N MET A 94 3.62 15.16 18.52
CA MET A 94 4.32 16.38 18.06
C MET A 94 3.50 17.68 18.19
N LYS A 95 2.24 17.59 18.63
CA LYS A 95 1.31 18.74 18.77
C LYS A 95 1.16 19.58 17.50
N TYR A 96 1.37 18.97 16.33
CA TYR A 96 1.25 19.67 15.06
C TYR A 96 -0.21 19.64 14.56
N THR A 97 -0.93 20.74 14.74
CA THR A 97 -2.39 20.81 14.50
C THR A 97 -2.77 21.26 13.09
N GLN A 98 -1.94 22.07 12.42
CA GLN A 98 -2.27 22.59 11.07
C GLN A 98 -2.54 21.48 10.04
N PRO A 99 -1.75 20.38 9.99
CA PRO A 99 -2.01 19.28 9.06
C PRO A 99 -3.36 18.60 9.32
N LEU A 100 -3.83 18.56 10.57
CA LEU A 100 -5.09 17.91 10.91
C LEU A 100 -6.28 18.64 10.28
N PHE A 101 -6.26 19.98 10.28
CA PHE A 101 -7.28 20.79 9.63
C PHE A 101 -7.27 20.60 8.11
N ILE A 102 -6.09 20.67 7.48
CA ILE A 102 -5.97 20.48 6.02
C ILE A 102 -6.35 19.05 5.62
N GLN A 103 -5.90 18.03 6.37
CA GLN A 103 -6.20 16.63 6.09
C GLN A 103 -7.68 16.30 6.30
N ALA A 104 -8.37 16.96 7.23
CA ALA A 104 -9.82 16.81 7.35
C ALA A 104 -10.55 17.27 6.07
N LEU A 105 -10.18 18.45 5.54
CA LEU A 105 -10.77 18.97 4.29
C LEU A 105 -10.37 18.12 3.07
N MET A 106 -9.09 17.78 2.95
CA MET A 106 -8.58 16.96 1.85
C MET A 106 -9.11 15.52 1.90
N GLY A 107 -9.36 14.97 3.08
CA GLY A 107 -9.96 13.65 3.25
C GLY A 107 -11.33 13.56 2.58
N ILE A 108 -12.17 14.60 2.75
CA ILE A 108 -13.47 14.68 2.08
C ILE A 108 -13.31 14.81 0.56
N LYS A 109 -12.38 15.66 0.10
CA LYS A 109 -12.09 15.79 -1.33
C LYS A 109 -11.64 14.45 -1.94
N ASN A 110 -10.70 13.76 -1.30
CA ASN A 110 -10.19 12.47 -1.74
C ASN A 110 -11.28 11.40 -1.77
N LEU A 111 -12.22 11.44 -0.83
CA LEU A 111 -13.39 10.54 -0.83
C LEU A 111 -14.29 10.79 -2.05
N TYR A 112 -14.55 12.05 -2.39
CA TYR A 112 -15.33 12.41 -3.57
C TYR A 112 -14.62 12.04 -4.89
N ASP A 113 -13.30 12.17 -4.95
CA ASP A 113 -12.48 11.83 -6.11
C ASP A 113 -12.30 10.31 -6.31
N ALA A 114 -12.60 9.49 -5.29
CA ALA A 114 -12.45 8.05 -5.33
C ALA A 114 -13.40 7.41 -6.37
N LYS A 115 -12.83 6.74 -7.37
CA LYS A 115 -13.57 6.09 -8.46
C LYS A 115 -14.61 5.08 -7.97
N PRO A 116 -14.35 4.24 -6.94
CA PRO A 116 -15.40 3.38 -6.38
C PRO A 116 -16.57 4.16 -5.77
N VAL A 117 -16.31 5.29 -5.10
CA VAL A 117 -17.36 6.15 -4.53
C VAL A 117 -18.21 6.76 -5.62
N ALA A 118 -17.59 7.23 -6.71
CA ALA A 118 -18.31 7.76 -7.87
C ALA A 118 -19.32 6.76 -8.45
N ILE A 119 -18.99 5.47 -8.47
CA ILE A 119 -19.83 4.43 -9.09
C ILE A 119 -20.90 3.94 -8.12
N TYR A 120 -20.53 3.62 -6.88
CA TYR A 120 -21.43 2.94 -5.95
C TYR A 120 -22.20 3.88 -5.02
N VAL A 121 -21.66 5.07 -4.74
CA VAL A 121 -22.31 6.06 -3.86
C VAL A 121 -22.96 7.17 -4.67
N LEU A 122 -22.27 7.68 -5.70
CA LEU A 122 -22.81 8.74 -6.57
C LEU A 122 -23.59 8.20 -7.79
N GLY A 123 -23.62 6.87 -7.99
CA GLY A 123 -24.41 6.22 -9.03
C GLY A 123 -23.96 6.51 -10.46
N LYS A 124 -22.72 6.97 -10.68
CA LYS A 124 -22.22 7.28 -12.03
C LYS A 124 -22.01 6.00 -12.84
N PRO A 125 -22.36 5.99 -14.14
CA PRO A 125 -22.15 4.83 -14.99
C PRO A 125 -20.67 4.49 -15.12
N ALA A 126 -20.38 3.20 -15.28
CA ALA A 126 -19.05 2.61 -15.38
C ALA A 126 -18.37 2.84 -16.74
N GLU A 127 -18.43 4.06 -17.25
CA GLU A 127 -18.03 4.42 -18.61
C GLU A 127 -16.93 5.49 -18.59
N GLY A 128 -16.25 5.66 -19.73
CA GLY A 128 -15.14 6.61 -19.85
C GLY A 128 -14.05 6.38 -18.80
N ASP A 129 -13.84 7.35 -17.92
CA ASP A 129 -12.84 7.30 -16.85
C ASP A 129 -13.23 6.42 -15.65
N LEU A 130 -14.47 5.91 -15.61
CA LEU A 130 -14.97 4.96 -14.62
C LEU A 130 -15.03 3.52 -15.16
N LYS A 131 -14.57 3.30 -16.40
CA LYS A 131 -14.39 1.96 -16.96
C LYS A 131 -13.23 1.29 -16.21
N ARG A 132 -13.43 0.04 -15.77
CA ARG A 132 -12.36 -0.77 -15.16
C ARG A 132 -11.44 -1.33 -16.27
N PRO A 133 -10.13 -1.49 -16.01
CA PRO A 133 -9.41 -0.94 -14.86
C PRO A 133 -9.40 0.60 -14.90
N PHE A 134 -9.55 1.24 -13.75
CA PHE A 134 -9.59 2.70 -13.68
C PHE A 134 -8.29 3.28 -14.22
N LYS A 135 -8.41 4.33 -15.04
CA LYS A 135 -7.24 5.10 -15.46
C LYS A 135 -6.60 5.72 -14.22
N SER A 136 -5.31 5.43 -14.00
CA SER A 136 -4.51 6.03 -12.93
C SER A 136 -4.53 7.54 -13.08
N GLY A 137 -5.30 8.22 -12.22
CA GLY A 137 -5.21 9.67 -12.07
C GLY A 137 -3.95 9.96 -11.30
N GLY A 138 -2.92 10.48 -11.98
CA GLY A 138 -1.67 10.93 -11.36
C GLY A 138 -1.96 12.07 -10.38
N GLY A 139 -2.31 11.72 -9.15
CA GLY A 139 -2.52 12.67 -8.07
C GLY A 139 -1.18 13.16 -7.52
N PHE A 140 -1.11 14.44 -7.19
CA PHE A 140 0.08 15.15 -6.71
C PHE A 140 0.77 14.51 -5.48
N MET A 141 0.10 13.61 -4.74
CA MET A 141 0.69 12.87 -3.62
C MET A 141 1.43 11.58 -4.03
N GLY A 142 1.37 11.17 -5.29
CA GLY A 142 2.21 10.12 -5.89
C GLY A 142 3.64 10.59 -6.23
N ALA A 143 3.91 11.90 -6.14
CA ALA A 143 5.23 12.46 -6.45
C ALA A 143 6.28 12.27 -5.34
N ALA A 144 5.87 11.93 -4.11
CA ALA A 144 6.79 11.64 -3.00
C ALA A 144 7.06 10.14 -2.79
N GLY A 145 6.26 9.28 -3.42
CA GLY A 145 6.50 7.83 -3.49
C GLY A 145 6.44 7.43 -4.94
N GLY A 146 7.57 7.56 -5.64
CA GLY A 146 7.66 7.43 -7.09
C GLY A 146 6.82 6.28 -7.63
N GLU A 147 5.83 6.62 -8.47
CA GLU A 147 5.24 5.63 -9.35
C GLU A 147 6.30 5.18 -10.36
N PRO A 148 6.48 3.88 -10.57
CA PRO A 148 7.32 3.42 -11.65
C PRO A 148 6.59 3.75 -12.95
N GLN A 149 7.22 4.56 -13.81
CA GLN A 149 6.76 4.93 -15.15
C GLN A 149 6.48 3.71 -16.07
N THR A 150 6.73 2.49 -15.59
CA THR A 150 6.60 1.22 -16.29
C THR A 150 5.16 0.78 -16.54
N ASP A 151 4.19 1.21 -15.73
CA ASP A 151 2.83 0.67 -15.82
C ASP A 151 2.09 1.16 -17.07
N LYS A 152 2.27 2.42 -17.48
CA LYS A 152 1.66 2.93 -18.73
C LYS A 152 2.24 2.25 -19.98
N ALA A 153 3.56 2.12 -20.05
CA ALA A 153 4.21 1.48 -21.19
C ALA A 153 3.87 -0.02 -21.27
N ALA A 154 3.76 -0.71 -20.12
CA ALA A 154 3.36 -2.11 -20.07
C ALA A 154 1.89 -2.32 -20.47
N ILE A 155 0.99 -1.40 -20.11
CA ILE A 155 -0.41 -1.43 -20.52
C ILE A 155 -0.53 -1.19 -22.03
N ASP A 156 0.12 -0.17 -22.58
CA ASP A 156 0.11 0.12 -24.02
C ASP A 156 0.71 -1.03 -24.86
N GLU A 157 1.74 -1.71 -24.35
CA GLU A 157 2.33 -2.88 -25.00
C GLU A 157 1.42 -4.11 -24.92
N ALA A 158 0.74 -4.32 -23.79
CA ALA A 158 -0.23 -5.40 -23.62
C ALA A 158 -1.44 -5.22 -24.55
N GLU A 159 -1.97 -4.00 -24.69
CA GLU A 159 -3.07 -3.68 -25.61
C GLU A 159 -2.70 -3.95 -27.08
N LYS A 160 -1.47 -3.60 -27.50
CA LYS A 160 -0.96 -3.88 -28.86
C LYS A 160 -0.82 -5.38 -29.15
N ARG A 161 -0.59 -6.22 -28.14
CA ARG A 161 -0.45 -7.68 -28.31
C ARG A 161 -1.80 -8.39 -28.40
N ILE A 162 -2.87 -7.84 -27.83
CA ILE A 162 -4.23 -8.36 -28.00
C ILE A 162 -4.72 -8.08 -29.42
N GLY A 163 -4.54 -6.85 -29.93
CA GLY A 163 -4.99 -6.46 -31.27
C GLY A 163 -4.35 -7.25 -32.42
N LYS A 164 -3.20 -7.90 -32.18
CA LYS A 164 -2.53 -8.76 -33.17
C LYS A 164 -3.03 -10.22 -33.20
N LYS A 165 -3.89 -10.62 -32.27
CA LYS A 165 -4.45 -11.99 -32.23
C LYS A 165 -5.85 -12.10 -32.86
N GLU A 166 -6.41 -10.99 -33.32
CA GLU A 166 -7.74 -10.93 -33.97
C GLU A 166 -7.68 -10.64 -35.48
N GLU A 167 -6.50 -10.69 -36.12
CA GLU A 167 -6.34 -10.71 -37.59
C GLU A 167 -5.88 -12.08 -38.11
#